data_AF-A0A2G4JIS5-F1
#
_entry.id   AF-A0A2G4JIS5-F1
#
_cell.length_a   1.000
_cell.length_b   1.000
_cell.length_c   1.000
_cell.angle_alpha   90.00
_cell.angle_beta   90.00
_cell.angle_gamma   90.00
#
_symmetry.space_group_name_H-M   'P 1'
#
loop_
_entity.id
_entity.type
_entity.pdbx_description
1 polymer ?
#
loop_
_entity_poly.entity_id
_entity_poly.type
_entity_poly.pdbx_seq_one_letter_code
_entity_poly.pdbx_strand_id
1 'polypeptide(L)' 'MEQSFFDAVKAGNVDEVRCLVQGTPALAGTKDGNGVSAILVATYHGRRDAAVALVGPHVSMS' A
#
# COMPACT_ATOMS: atom_id res chain seq x y z
N MET A 1 -10.42 -9.49 14.49
CA MET A 1 -9.38 -9.96 13.57
C MET A 1 -8.84 -8.71 12.90
N GLU A 2 -7.63 -8.30 13.25
CA GLU A 2 -7.01 -7.10 12.69
C GLU A 2 -6.74 -7.35 11.20
N GLN A 3 -7.20 -6.45 10.31
CA GLN A 3 -6.89 -6.56 8.88
C GLN A 3 -5.41 -6.20 8.69
N SER A 4 -4.64 -7.07 8.05
CA SER A 4 -3.24 -6.77 7.74
C SER A 4 -3.18 -5.68 6.67
N PHE A 5 -2.11 -4.89 6.68
CA PHE A 5 -1.82 -3.92 5.63
C PHE A 5 -1.93 -4.54 4.22
N PHE A 6 -1.48 -5.78 4.05
CA PHE A 6 -1.59 -6.49 2.78
C PHE A 6 -3.04 -6.88 2.41
N ASP A 7 -3.92 -7.11 3.38
CA ASP A 7 -5.33 -7.35 3.13
C ASP A 7 -6.02 -6.08 2.61
N ALA A 8 -5.72 -4.92 3.22
CA ALA A 8 -6.20 -3.63 2.73
C ALA A 8 -5.74 -3.37 1.28
N VAL A 9 -4.49 -3.70 0.96
CA VAL A 9 -3.93 -3.58 -0.40
C VAL A 9 -4.63 -4.52 -1.38
N LYS A 10 -4.86 -5.80 -1.03
CA LYS A 10 -5.55 -6.78 -1.88
C LYS A 10 -7.02 -6.40 -2.11
N ALA A 11 -7.69 -5.93 -1.06
CA ALA A 11 -9.07 -5.46 -1.12
C ALA A 11 -9.21 -4.17 -1.94
N GLY A 12 -8.13 -3.37 -2.06
CA GLY A 12 -8.18 -2.06 -2.69
C GLY A 12 -8.77 -1.00 -1.77
N ASN A 13 -8.66 -1.17 -0.45
CA ASN A 13 -9.14 -0.20 0.53
C ASN A 13 -8.15 0.97 0.63
N VAL A 14 -8.31 1.95 -0.26
CA VAL A 14 -7.39 3.08 -0.42
C VAL A 14 -7.26 3.90 0.86
N ASP A 15 -8.37 4.15 1.56
CA ASP A 15 -8.39 4.94 2.79
C ASP A 15 -7.58 4.27 3.90
N GLU A 16 -7.73 2.96 4.07
CA GLU A 16 -6.99 2.19 5.07
C GLU A 16 -5.51 2.08 4.70
N VAL A 17 -5.19 1.83 3.43
CA VAL A 17 -3.79 1.83 2.93
C VAL A 17 -3.14 3.19 3.19
N ARG A 18 -3.83 4.29 2.90
CA ARG A 18 -3.33 5.65 3.15
C ARG A 18 -3.13 5.90 4.65
N CYS A 19 -4.10 5.54 5.50
CA CYS A 19 -4.01 5.71 6.94
C CYS A 19 -2.80 4.96 7.51
N LEU A 20 -2.59 3.71 7.09
CA LEU A 20 -1.47 2.88 7.52
C LEU A 20 -0.12 3.43 7.03
N VAL A 21 -0.02 3.83 5.76
CA VAL A 21 1.21 4.42 5.20
C VAL A 21 1.52 5.78 5.81
N GLN A 22 0.52 6.60 6.12
CA GLN A 22 0.71 7.88 6.82
C GLN A 22 1.22 7.68 8.25
N GLY A 23 0.70 6.68 8.97
CA GLY A 23 1.18 6.33 10.30
C GLY A 23 2.57 5.70 10.28
N THR A 24 2.88 4.91 9.24
CA THR A 24 4.18 4.23 9.09
C THR A 24 4.63 4.22 7.62
N PRO A 25 5.38 5.25 7.18
CA PRO A 25 5.83 5.38 5.78
C PRO A 25 6.65 4.19 5.27
N ALA A 26 7.35 3.48 6.17
CA ALA A 26 8.11 2.28 5.82
C ALA A 26 7.25 1.11 5.29
N LEU A 27 5.93 1.10 5.58
CA LEU A 27 5.02 0.06 5.09
C LEU A 27 4.90 0.08 3.56
N ALA A 28 4.99 1.24 2.92
CA ALA A 28 4.94 1.35 1.46
C ALA A 28 6.05 0.54 0.76
N GLY A 29 7.23 0.43 1.40
CA GLY A 29 8.38 -0.32 0.90
C GLY A 29 8.46 -1.76 1.41
N THR A 30 7.52 -2.19 2.25
CA THR A 30 7.58 -3.52 2.87
C THR A 30 7.22 -4.64 1.88
N LYS A 31 7.70 -5.83 2.21
CA LYS A 31 7.45 -7.07 1.47
C LYS A 31 6.64 -8.01 2.36
N ASP A 32 5.73 -8.76 1.75
CA ASP A 32 4.98 -9.82 2.41
C ASP A 32 5.90 -11.03 2.72
N GLY A 33 5.40 -12.05 3.41
CA GLY A 33 6.17 -13.26 3.75
C GLY A 33 6.79 -14.00 2.56
N ASN A 34 6.26 -13.77 1.35
CA ASN A 34 6.81 -14.31 0.09
C ASN A 34 7.83 -13.39 -0.60
N GLY A 35 8.23 -12.29 0.02
CA GLY A 35 9.13 -11.29 -0.58
C GLY A 35 8.45 -10.38 -1.62
N VAL A 36 7.12 -10.38 -1.69
CA VAL A 36 6.34 -9.59 -2.66
C VAL A 36 6.06 -8.20 -2.09
N SER A 37 6.49 -7.15 -2.78
CA SER A 37 6.24 -5.77 -2.37
C SER A 37 4.75 -5.40 -2.45
N ALA A 38 4.28 -4.55 -1.54
CA ALA A 38 2.89 -4.08 -1.51
C ALA A 38 2.40 -3.50 -2.86
N ILE A 39 3.27 -2.77 -3.57
CA ILE A 39 2.95 -2.22 -4.89
C ILE A 39 2.72 -3.29 -5.95
N LEU A 40 3.45 -4.41 -5.87
CA LEU A 40 3.28 -5.53 -6.79
C LEU A 40 1.98 -6.27 -6.49
N VAL A 41 1.62 -6.42 -5.21
CA VAL A 41 0.33 -6.96 -4.79
C VAL A 41 -0.82 -6.10 -5.34
N ALA A 42 -0.77 -4.78 -5.13
CA ALA A 42 -1.78 -3.86 -5.64
C ALA A 42 -1.92 -3.97 -7.18
N THR A 43 -0.80 -4.00 -7.89
CA THR A 43 -0.76 -4.11 -9.35
C THR A 43 -1.33 -5.43 -9.84
N TYR A 44 -0.93 -6.55 -9.22
CA TYR A 44 -1.41 -7.90 -9.57
C TYR A 44 -2.93 -8.04 -9.39
N HIS A 45 -3.47 -7.44 -8.32
CA HIS A 45 -4.90 -7.44 -8.03
C HIS A 45 -5.69 -6.34 -8.78
N GLY A 46 -5.04 -5.56 -9.66
CA GLY A 46 -5.68 -4.48 -10.42
C GLY A 46 -6.11 -3.27 -9.57
N ARG A 47 -5.58 -3.13 -8.36
CA ARG A 47 -5.90 -2.06 -7.40
C ARG A 47 -5.03 -0.82 -7.66
N ARG A 48 -5.30 -0.13 -8.78
CA ARG A 48 -4.51 1.04 -9.19
C ARG A 48 -4.51 2.15 -8.13
N ASP A 49 -5.65 2.47 -7.54
CA ASP A 49 -5.74 3.54 -6.55
C ASP A 49 -4.99 3.20 -5.26
N ALA A 50 -5.00 1.93 -4.85
CA ALA A 50 -4.18 1.46 -3.74
C ALA A 50 -2.68 1.51 -4.08
N ALA A 51 -2.29 1.16 -5.31
CA ALA A 51 -0.91 1.29 -5.78
C ALA A 51 -0.43 2.76 -5.75
N VAL A 52 -1.29 3.70 -6.15
CA VAL A 52 -1.00 5.14 -6.06
C VAL A 52 -0.86 5.59 -4.61
N ALA A 53 -1.72 5.11 -3.71
CA ALA A 53 -1.60 5.43 -2.28
C ALA A 53 -0.28 4.93 -1.66
N LEU A 54 0.28 3.83 -2.17
CA LEU A 54 1.56 3.27 -1.71
C LEU A 54 2.78 4.08 -2.18
N VAL A 55 2.74 4.67 -3.37
CA VAL A 55 3.86 5.50 -3.89
C VAL A 55 3.96 6.84 -3.16
N GLY A 56 2.92 7.19 -2.39
CA GLY A 56 2.77 8.51 -1.79
C GLY A 56 2.48 9.56 -2.87
N PRO A 57 2.06 10.78 -2.48
CA PRO A 57 2.06 11.89 -3.43
C PRO A 57 3.49 12.09 -3.94
N HIS A 58 3.72 11.89 -5.23
CA HIS A 58 4.92 12.36 -5.93
C HIS A 58 4.90 13.90 -5.99
N VAL A 59 4.93 14.55 -4.83
CA VAL A 59 5.14 15.99 -4.72
C VAL A 59 6.51 16.14 -4.08
N SER A 60 7.51 15.96 -4.92
CA SER A 60 8.74 16.72 -4.81
C SER A 60 8.36 18.15 -5.19
N MET A 61 8.09 18.99 -4.20
CA MET A 61 8.01 20.44 -4.40
C MET A 61 8.43 21.14 -3.12
N SER A 62 9.65 21.67 -3.20
CA SER A 62 10.31 22.65 -2.32
C SER A 62 10.95 22.15 -1.02
#